data_AF-A0A0D2E5L0-F1
#
_entry.id   AF-A0A0D2E5L0-F1
#
_cell.length_a   1.000
_cell.length_b   1.000
_cell.length_c   1.000
_cell.angle_alpha   90.00
_cell.angle_beta   90.00
_cell.angle_gamma   90.00
#
_symmetry.space_group_name_H-M   'P 1'
#
loop_
_entity.id
_entity.type
_entity.pdbx_description
1 polymer ?
#
loop_
_entity_poly.entity_id
_entity_poly.type
_entity_poly.pdbx_seq_one_letter_code
_entity_poly.pdbx_strand_id
1 'polypeptide(L)'
;MSSPRISTPRQYGGPHFGATAAGRSDMRMPRFFKRLFKFPQMDFEMAVWEMTHLLIAPKKVFKSIYYHKQTRNTWHRPDPSFTYLLSFFLLLTSFAWSLAYTPSFGSVVKLALMFVVIHFLAGSLLVSAIAYYLVGRLLGPGIAGLPGRRRQQGLFGPPGGTRGAEVLEFGYCFDVSIRAFFPPYVLLYIIQYILMPVLNHQNHASTFFANLLYLGAGLYWSLITFLGYNALHFLHHTQLLLSPMLAWIVIWLVCTILNINLTTWGTRWLFLGVKG
;
A
#
# COMPACT_ATOMS: atom_id res chain seq x y z
N MET A 1 52.85 14.68 58.07
CA MET A 1 52.75 13.36 57.42
C MET A 1 51.60 12.60 58.02
N SER A 2 50.52 12.36 57.26
CA SER A 2 49.66 11.17 57.35
C SER A 2 48.46 11.35 56.41
N SER A 3 48.54 10.76 55.22
CA SER A 3 47.50 10.76 54.18
C SER A 3 46.26 9.97 54.62
N PRO A 4 45.04 10.36 54.22
CA PRO A 4 43.86 9.52 54.41
C PRO A 4 43.87 8.35 53.41
N ARG A 5 43.75 7.11 53.92
CA ARG A 5 43.59 5.89 53.11
C ARG A 5 42.13 5.76 52.64
N ILE A 6 41.96 5.57 51.33
CA ILE A 6 40.69 5.19 50.70
C ILE A 6 40.52 3.67 50.85
N SER A 7 39.45 3.24 51.51
CA SER A 7 39.04 1.83 51.61
C SER A 7 37.86 1.55 50.67
N THR A 8 38.09 0.82 49.59
CA THR A 8 37.02 0.30 48.71
C THR A 8 36.50 -1.04 49.25
N PRO A 9 35.18 -1.26 49.39
CA PRO A 9 34.66 -2.59 49.70
C PRO A 9 34.82 -3.55 48.51
N ARG A 10 35.42 -4.71 48.79
CA ARG A 10 35.57 -5.86 47.89
C ARG A 10 34.22 -6.39 47.41
N GLN A 11 34.17 -6.73 46.12
CA GLN A 11 33.24 -7.70 45.54
C GLN A 11 33.21 -8.99 46.36
N TYR A 12 32.03 -9.39 46.82
CA TYR A 12 31.73 -10.77 47.18
C TYR A 12 30.74 -11.32 46.16
N GLY A 13 31.23 -12.20 45.28
CA GLY A 13 30.40 -13.05 44.45
C GLY A 13 29.86 -14.20 45.30
N GLY A 14 28.55 -14.39 45.28
CA GLY A 14 27.87 -15.60 45.76
C GLY A 14 27.03 -16.18 44.61
N PRO A 15 27.03 -17.50 44.38
CA PRO A 15 26.40 -18.13 43.22
C PRO A 15 24.92 -18.39 43.49
N HIS A 16 24.02 -17.72 42.77
CA HIS A 16 22.61 -18.13 42.72
C HIS A 16 22.31 -18.88 41.43
N PHE A 17 22.29 -20.20 41.58
CA PHE A 17 21.72 -21.20 40.68
C PHE A 17 20.20 -21.01 40.56
N GLY A 18 19.69 -21.10 39.33
CA GLY A 18 18.34 -21.61 39.06
C GLY A 18 17.15 -20.70 39.38
N ALA A 19 16.87 -19.74 38.51
CA ALA A 19 15.50 -19.30 38.26
C ALA A 19 15.33 -19.01 36.77
N THR A 20 14.86 -20.00 36.02
CA THR A 20 14.26 -19.78 34.70
C THR A 20 13.05 -18.88 34.89
N ALA A 21 13.23 -17.58 34.69
CA ALA A 21 12.11 -16.67 34.51
C ALA A 21 11.32 -17.17 33.31
N ALA A 22 10.16 -17.76 33.58
CA ALA A 22 9.14 -18.03 32.58
C ALA A 22 8.81 -16.68 31.92
N GLY A 23 9.41 -16.43 30.76
CA GLY A 23 9.09 -15.28 29.95
C GLY A 23 7.62 -15.38 29.60
N ARG A 24 6.79 -14.57 30.28
CA ARG A 24 5.45 -14.25 29.79
C ARG A 24 5.61 -13.90 28.32
N SER A 25 5.08 -14.77 27.46
CA SER A 25 4.80 -14.42 26.07
C SER A 25 3.69 -13.39 26.10
N ASP A 26 4.03 -12.15 26.49
CA ASP A 26 3.28 -11.00 26.05
C ASP A 26 3.33 -11.08 24.54
N MET A 27 2.23 -11.52 23.94
CA MET A 27 1.99 -11.37 22.53
C MET A 27 2.05 -9.86 22.28
N ARG A 28 3.26 -9.36 22.01
CA ARG A 28 3.53 -7.97 21.69
C ARG A 28 2.80 -7.72 20.39
N MET A 29 1.56 -7.27 20.53
CA MET A 29 0.77 -6.73 19.45
C MET A 29 1.70 -5.78 18.67
N PRO A 30 1.92 -6.00 17.36
CA PRO A 30 2.73 -5.10 16.57
C PRO A 30 2.31 -3.66 16.84
N ARG A 31 3.25 -2.74 17.05
CA ARG A 31 2.95 -1.34 17.42
C ARG A 31 1.97 -0.65 16.46
N PHE A 32 1.84 -1.21 15.25
CA PHE A 32 0.82 -0.91 14.25
C PHE A 32 -0.62 -0.95 14.81
N PHE A 33 -1.03 -2.05 15.46
CA PHE A 33 -2.41 -2.22 15.95
C PHE A 33 -2.74 -1.37 17.17
N LYS A 34 -1.76 -1.10 18.06
CA LYS A 34 -1.97 -0.19 19.21
C LYS A 34 -2.21 1.27 18.79
N ARG A 35 -1.88 1.65 17.55
CA ARG A 35 -2.05 3.01 17.03
C ARG A 35 -3.31 3.20 16.18
N LEU A 36 -3.98 2.13 15.73
CA LEU A 36 -5.27 2.26 15.04
C LEU A 36 -6.36 2.92 15.92
N PHE A 37 -6.25 2.82 17.25
CA PHE A 37 -7.23 3.33 18.20
C PHE A 37 -6.83 4.63 18.93
N LYS A 38 -5.70 5.26 18.58
CA LYS A 38 -5.37 6.60 19.09
C LYS A 38 -5.92 7.68 18.15
N PHE A 39 -7.15 8.10 18.46
CA PHE A 39 -7.90 9.12 17.71
C PHE A 39 -7.49 10.60 17.86
N PRO A 40 -6.61 11.08 18.78
CA PRO A 40 -6.42 12.52 18.88
C PRO A 40 -5.34 13.00 17.89
N GLN A 41 -5.80 13.79 16.91
CA GLN A 41 -5.06 14.49 15.84
C GLN A 41 -4.71 13.65 14.60
N MET A 42 -5.72 13.06 13.97
CA MET A 42 -5.59 12.59 12.58
C MET A 42 -5.54 13.78 11.62
N ASP A 43 -4.51 13.83 10.78
CA ASP A 43 -4.29 14.90 9.79
C ASP A 43 -5.14 14.65 8.54
N PHE A 44 -6.44 14.95 8.64
CA PHE A 44 -7.40 14.80 7.53
C PHE A 44 -7.19 15.85 6.44
N GLU A 45 -6.69 17.03 6.78
CA GLU A 45 -6.37 18.07 5.80
C GLU A 45 -5.32 17.57 4.81
N MET A 46 -4.24 16.98 5.33
CA MET A 46 -3.23 16.35 4.47
C MET A 46 -3.80 15.17 3.68
N ALA A 47 -4.65 14.32 4.28
CA ALA A 47 -5.26 13.21 3.54
C ALA A 47 -6.11 13.68 2.34
N VAL A 48 -6.92 14.72 2.52
CA VAL A 48 -7.71 15.34 1.43
C VAL A 48 -6.79 15.96 0.38
N TRP A 49 -5.72 16.64 0.82
CA TRP A 49 -4.72 17.21 -0.08
C TRP A 49 -4.02 16.13 -0.92
N GLU A 50 -3.63 15.01 -0.31
CA GLU A 50 -3.02 13.87 -1.01
C GLU A 50 -3.99 13.27 -2.04
N MET A 51 -5.24 12.99 -1.65
CA MET A 51 -6.25 12.44 -2.56
C MET A 51 -6.48 13.35 -3.77
N THR A 52 -6.62 14.65 -3.53
CA THR A 52 -6.85 15.64 -4.59
C THR A 52 -5.67 15.68 -5.56
N HIS A 53 -4.45 15.74 -5.02
CA HIS A 53 -3.25 15.81 -5.83
C HIS A 53 -2.89 14.48 -6.50
N LEU A 54 -3.30 13.33 -5.96
CA LEU A 54 -3.14 12.05 -6.63
C LEU A 54 -3.90 12.00 -7.96
N LEU A 55 -5.02 12.73 -8.09
CA LEU A 55 -5.79 12.79 -9.34
C LEU A 55 -5.28 13.87 -10.30
N ILE A 56 -4.86 15.04 -9.79
CA ILE A 56 -4.52 16.19 -10.62
C ILE A 56 -3.01 16.27 -10.92
N ALA A 57 -2.17 16.04 -9.91
CA ALA A 57 -0.72 16.26 -9.99
C ALA A 57 0.05 15.31 -9.06
N PRO A 58 0.06 13.99 -9.33
CA PRO A 58 0.56 12.97 -8.39
C PRO A 58 2.03 13.16 -8.02
N LYS A 59 2.84 13.74 -8.92
CA LYS A 59 4.25 14.08 -8.64
C LYS A 59 4.41 14.98 -7.40
N LYS A 60 3.44 15.85 -7.10
CA LYS A 60 3.48 16.72 -5.91
C LYS A 60 3.41 15.91 -4.61
N VAL A 61 2.58 14.86 -4.58
CA VAL A 61 2.42 13.99 -3.40
C VAL A 61 3.72 13.28 -3.10
N PHE A 62 4.35 12.67 -4.11
CA PHE A 62 5.62 11.97 -3.92
C PHE A 62 6.80 12.89 -3.60
N LYS A 63 6.78 14.12 -4.11
CA LYS A 63 7.74 15.16 -3.71
C LYS A 63 7.57 15.54 -2.23
N SER A 64 6.33 15.63 -1.73
CA SER A 64 6.04 15.86 -0.30
C SER A 64 6.57 14.72 0.59
N ILE A 65 6.37 13.47 0.18
CA ILE A 65 6.92 12.27 0.86
C ILE A 65 8.45 12.34 0.94
N TYR A 66 9.12 12.72 -0.15
CA TYR A 66 10.57 12.89 -0.17
C TYR A 66 11.04 13.95 0.85
N TYR A 67 10.36 15.10 0.95
CA TYR A 67 10.68 16.11 1.96
C TYR A 67 10.36 15.66 3.39
N HIS A 68 9.30 14.88 3.60
CA HIS A 68 9.00 14.27 4.90
C HIS A 68 10.15 13.36 5.35
N LYS A 69 10.69 12.55 4.45
CA LYS A 69 11.85 11.71 4.74
C LYS A 69 13.07 12.53 5.17
N GLN A 70 13.34 13.67 4.52
CA GLN A 70 14.47 14.53 4.91
C GLN A 70 14.33 15.11 6.32
N THR A 71 13.11 15.35 6.79
CA THR A 71 12.84 15.96 8.11
C THR A 71 12.62 14.94 9.23
N ARG A 72 12.07 13.76 8.93
CA ARG A 72 11.70 12.73 9.92
C ARG A 72 12.48 11.42 9.79
N ASN A 73 13.36 11.32 8.80
CA ASN A 73 14.19 10.15 8.50
C ASN A 73 13.44 8.81 8.42
N THR A 74 12.14 8.83 8.11
CA THR A 74 11.27 7.65 7.94
C THR A 74 10.52 7.78 6.62
N TRP A 75 10.36 6.66 5.89
CA TRP A 75 9.61 6.65 4.64
C TRP A 75 8.12 6.43 4.90
N HIS A 76 7.79 5.53 5.82
CA HIS A 76 6.41 5.32 6.27
C HIS A 76 5.98 6.44 7.23
N ARG A 77 4.82 7.04 6.96
CA ARG A 77 4.17 7.97 7.88
C ARG A 77 3.12 7.20 8.68
N PRO A 78 3.16 7.22 10.03
CA PRO A 78 2.30 6.38 10.86
C PRO A 78 0.90 6.99 11.07
N ASP A 79 0.31 7.62 10.04
CA ASP A 79 -1.01 8.27 10.07
C ASP A 79 -2.05 7.49 9.24
N PRO A 80 -3.11 6.94 9.88
CA PRO A 80 -4.12 6.17 9.16
C PRO A 80 -5.18 7.04 8.45
N SER A 81 -5.01 8.37 8.37
CA SER A 81 -6.04 9.31 7.89
C SER A 81 -6.47 9.06 6.46
N PHE A 82 -5.53 8.85 5.55
CA PHE A 82 -5.83 8.51 4.15
C PHE A 82 -6.67 7.22 4.07
N THR A 83 -6.28 6.19 4.83
CA THR A 83 -6.96 4.87 4.84
C THR A 83 -8.39 4.98 5.35
N TYR A 84 -8.61 5.71 6.45
CA TYR A 84 -9.96 5.91 7.01
C TYR A 84 -10.83 6.76 6.10
N LEU A 85 -10.28 7.84 5.54
CA LEU A 85 -11.01 8.70 4.60
C LEU A 85 -11.42 7.93 3.33
N LEU A 86 -10.53 7.10 2.79
CA LEU A 86 -10.84 6.26 1.63
C LEU A 86 -11.86 5.19 1.97
N SER A 87 -11.75 4.57 3.15
CA SER A 87 -12.74 3.61 3.64
C SER A 87 -14.13 4.25 3.76
N PHE A 88 -14.21 5.48 4.26
CA PHE A 88 -15.45 6.24 4.33
C PHE A 88 -16.06 6.48 2.93
N PHE A 89 -15.26 6.91 1.95
CA PHE A 89 -15.76 7.10 0.58
C PHE A 89 -16.17 5.78 -0.10
N LEU A 90 -15.47 4.68 0.18
CA LEU A 90 -15.86 3.34 -0.27
C LEU A 90 -17.19 2.90 0.35
N LEU A 91 -17.44 3.20 1.62
CA LEU A 91 -18.74 2.95 2.24
C LEU A 91 -19.85 3.73 1.54
N LEU A 92 -19.67 5.03 1.29
CA LEU A 92 -20.65 5.85 0.55
C LEU A 92 -20.91 5.29 -0.86
N THR A 93 -19.85 4.87 -1.54
CA THR A 93 -19.95 4.28 -2.87
C THR A 93 -20.65 2.93 -2.83
N SER A 94 -20.40 2.10 -1.81
CA SER A 94 -21.11 0.83 -1.63
C SER A 94 -22.61 1.04 -1.42
N PHE A 95 -23.02 2.11 -0.73
CA PHE A 95 -24.44 2.47 -0.61
C PHE A 95 -25.03 2.85 -1.97
N ALA A 96 -24.33 3.66 -2.77
CA ALA A 96 -24.79 4.02 -4.11
C ALA A 96 -24.96 2.79 -5.03
N TRP A 97 -23.96 1.89 -5.06
CA TRP A 97 -24.05 0.64 -5.82
C TRP A 97 -25.14 -0.30 -5.28
N SER A 98 -25.32 -0.36 -3.97
CA SER A 98 -26.36 -1.21 -3.36
C SER A 98 -27.75 -0.70 -3.73
N LEU A 99 -27.99 0.61 -3.65
CA LEU A 99 -29.28 1.22 -3.98
C LEU A 99 -29.70 0.94 -5.43
N ALA A 100 -28.73 0.89 -6.35
CA ALA A 100 -28.99 0.64 -7.76
C ALA A 100 -29.15 -0.84 -8.12
N TYR A 101 -28.43 -1.75 -7.44
CA TYR A 101 -28.29 -3.14 -7.93
C TYR A 101 -28.63 -4.24 -6.92
N THR A 102 -28.95 -3.89 -5.67
CA THR A 102 -29.14 -4.85 -4.58
C THR A 102 -30.42 -4.56 -3.79
N PRO A 103 -31.37 -5.52 -3.71
CA PRO A 103 -32.66 -5.26 -3.06
C PRO A 103 -32.67 -5.49 -1.53
N SER A 104 -31.76 -6.30 -0.99
CA SER A 104 -31.80 -6.74 0.42
C SER A 104 -30.77 -6.05 1.31
N PHE A 105 -31.15 -5.72 2.54
CA PHE A 105 -30.27 -5.12 3.56
C PHE A 105 -29.01 -5.94 3.83
N GLY A 106 -29.12 -7.27 3.92
CA GLY A 106 -27.96 -8.15 4.15
C GLY A 106 -26.90 -8.00 3.05
N SER A 107 -27.33 -7.92 1.79
CA SER A 107 -26.43 -7.73 0.66
C SER A 107 -25.83 -6.32 0.60
N VAL A 108 -26.52 -5.28 1.11
CA VAL A 108 -25.95 -3.93 1.29
C VAL A 108 -24.76 -3.97 2.26
N VAL A 109 -24.95 -4.58 3.44
CA VAL A 109 -23.89 -4.71 4.45
C VAL A 109 -22.73 -5.56 3.89
N LYS A 110 -23.05 -6.66 3.18
CA LYS A 110 -22.05 -7.52 2.57
C LYS A 110 -21.23 -6.80 1.51
N LEU A 111 -21.86 -5.99 0.65
CA LEU A 111 -21.18 -5.20 -0.38
C LEU A 111 -20.26 -4.15 0.25
N ALA A 112 -20.73 -3.46 1.29
CA ALA A 112 -19.93 -2.49 2.05
C ALA A 112 -18.67 -3.14 2.65
N LEU A 113 -18.82 -4.31 3.29
CA LEU A 113 -17.68 -5.06 3.83
C LEU A 113 -16.75 -5.56 2.72
N MET A 114 -17.28 -6.01 1.58
CA MET A 114 -16.46 -6.43 0.42
C MET A 114 -15.61 -5.28 -0.10
N PHE A 115 -16.19 -4.08 -0.28
CA PHE A 115 -15.49 -2.93 -0.83
C PHE A 115 -14.35 -2.48 0.09
N VAL A 116 -14.61 -2.38 1.39
CA VAL A 116 -13.61 -1.90 2.36
C VAL A 116 -12.60 -3.00 2.69
N VAL A 117 -13.05 -4.18 3.10
CA VAL A 117 -12.16 -5.23 3.64
C VAL A 117 -11.46 -5.99 2.53
N ILE A 118 -12.19 -6.42 1.49
CA ILE A 118 -11.61 -7.32 0.47
C ILE A 118 -10.97 -6.51 -0.66
N HIS A 119 -11.71 -5.62 -1.32
CA HIS A 119 -11.18 -4.90 -2.48
C HIS A 119 -10.09 -3.92 -2.06
N PHE A 120 -10.34 -3.14 -1.02
CA PHE A 120 -9.40 -2.11 -0.59
C PHE A 120 -8.33 -2.62 0.36
N LEU A 121 -8.66 -3.07 1.57
CA LEU A 121 -7.65 -3.41 2.58
C LEU A 121 -6.87 -4.68 2.24
N ALA A 122 -7.55 -5.79 1.94
CA ALA A 122 -6.89 -7.05 1.59
C ALA A 122 -6.20 -6.94 0.22
N GLY A 123 -6.83 -6.29 -0.76
CA GLY A 123 -6.21 -6.00 -2.06
C GLY A 123 -4.92 -5.17 -1.92
N SER A 124 -4.95 -4.09 -1.15
CA SER A 124 -3.76 -3.26 -0.90
C SER A 124 -2.68 -4.03 -0.13
N LEU A 125 -3.06 -4.83 0.87
CA LEU A 125 -2.12 -5.67 1.62
C LEU A 125 -1.45 -6.73 0.74
N LEU A 126 -2.20 -7.34 -0.18
CA LEU A 126 -1.66 -8.31 -1.13
C LEU A 126 -0.67 -7.63 -2.09
N VAL A 127 -1.06 -6.48 -2.66
CA VAL A 127 -0.19 -5.69 -3.55
C VAL A 127 1.07 -5.25 -2.81
N SER A 128 0.97 -4.80 -1.56
CA SER A 128 2.13 -4.37 -0.78
C SER A 128 3.06 -5.52 -0.42
N ALA A 129 2.54 -6.71 -0.12
CA ALA A 129 3.34 -7.90 0.12
C ALA A 129 4.11 -8.34 -1.14
N ILE A 130 3.43 -8.35 -2.29
CA ILE A 130 4.05 -8.65 -3.59
C ILE A 130 5.11 -7.60 -3.91
N ALA A 131 4.80 -6.32 -3.76
CA ALA A 131 5.73 -5.24 -4.05
C ALA A 131 6.93 -5.27 -3.10
N TYR A 132 6.73 -5.49 -1.80
CA TYR A 132 7.81 -5.63 -0.83
C TYR A 132 8.80 -6.72 -1.24
N TYR A 133 8.29 -7.87 -1.66
CA TYR A 133 9.10 -8.98 -2.13
C TYR A 133 9.79 -8.68 -3.48
N LEU A 134 9.03 -8.26 -4.50
CA LEU A 134 9.55 -8.06 -5.85
C LEU A 134 10.47 -6.84 -5.94
N VAL A 135 10.09 -5.68 -5.40
CA VAL A 135 10.90 -4.46 -5.41
C VAL A 135 12.18 -4.67 -4.62
N GLY A 136 12.09 -5.24 -3.41
CA GLY A 136 13.28 -5.48 -2.60
C GLY A 136 14.23 -6.52 -3.21
N ARG A 137 13.72 -7.49 -3.98
CA ARG A 137 14.54 -8.50 -4.68
C ARG A 137 15.11 -8.01 -6.02
N LEU A 138 14.34 -7.25 -6.79
CA LEU A 138 14.69 -6.85 -8.16
C LEU A 138 15.39 -5.50 -8.23
N LEU A 139 14.98 -4.54 -7.39
CA LEU A 139 15.35 -3.12 -7.50
C LEU A 139 16.18 -2.61 -6.31
N GLY A 140 16.11 -3.27 -5.16
CA GLY A 140 16.84 -2.88 -3.96
C GLY A 140 18.24 -3.50 -3.83
N PRO A 141 19.04 -3.06 -2.85
CA PRO A 141 20.36 -3.63 -2.51
C PRO A 141 20.34 -5.10 -2.01
N GLY A 142 19.21 -5.79 -2.09
CA GLY A 142 18.94 -7.07 -1.45
C GLY A 142 18.36 -6.90 -0.05
N ILE A 143 17.29 -7.65 0.27
CA ILE A 143 16.67 -7.67 1.61
C ILE A 143 17.51 -8.58 2.51
N ALA A 144 17.89 -8.10 3.70
CA ALA A 144 18.55 -8.93 4.71
C ALA A 144 17.63 -10.11 5.12
N GLY A 145 18.06 -11.34 4.82
CA GLY A 145 17.34 -12.57 5.18
C GLY A 145 16.62 -13.30 4.05
N LEU A 146 16.61 -12.78 2.81
CA LEU A 146 16.11 -13.51 1.64
C LEU A 146 17.26 -14.10 0.81
N PRO A 147 17.16 -15.36 0.35
CA PRO A 147 18.18 -15.98 -0.49
C PRO A 147 18.15 -15.36 -1.90
N GLY A 148 19.12 -14.51 -2.20
CA GLY A 148 19.29 -13.95 -3.53
C GLY A 148 19.93 -12.57 -3.52
N ARG A 149 21.18 -12.52 -4.02
CA ARG A 149 21.91 -11.32 -4.45
C ARG A 149 22.44 -10.40 -3.33
N ARG A 150 23.37 -10.93 -2.51
CA ARG A 150 24.45 -10.09 -1.95
C ARG A 150 25.31 -9.59 -3.12
N ARG A 151 25.02 -8.40 -3.67
CA ARG A 151 25.99 -7.73 -4.56
C ARG A 151 26.77 -6.72 -3.72
N GLN A 152 28.05 -7.04 -3.55
CA GLN A 152 29.15 -6.22 -3.01
C GLN A 152 29.19 -5.98 -1.50
N GLN A 153 29.45 -7.05 -0.74
CA GLN A 153 30.49 -6.95 0.28
C GLN A 153 31.84 -7.11 -0.45
N GLY A 154 32.36 -6.03 -1.02
CA GLY A 154 33.74 -6.01 -1.48
C GLY A 154 34.68 -6.19 -0.28
N LEU A 155 35.88 -6.73 -0.52
CA LEU A 155 36.93 -6.98 0.47
C LEU A 155 37.37 -5.72 1.26
N PHE A 156 36.93 -4.52 0.83
CA PHE A 156 37.19 -3.21 1.44
C PHE A 156 35.92 -2.46 1.90
N GLY A 157 34.80 -3.15 2.08
CA GLY A 157 33.60 -2.52 2.68
C GLY A 157 33.89 -2.08 4.12
N PRO A 158 33.42 -0.89 4.56
CA PRO A 158 33.74 -0.37 5.89
C PRO A 158 33.36 -1.38 6.99
N PRO A 159 34.24 -1.59 7.99
CA PRO A 159 34.02 -2.54 9.06
C PRO A 159 32.97 -1.99 10.02
N GLY A 160 31.71 -2.30 9.72
CA GLY A 160 30.55 -1.86 10.49
C GLY A 160 29.29 -2.20 9.71
N GLY A 161 28.82 -3.44 9.86
CA GLY A 161 27.62 -3.90 9.15
C GLY A 161 26.46 -2.92 9.25
N THR A 162 25.89 -2.55 8.10
CA THR A 162 24.47 -2.17 7.92
C THR A 162 23.88 -1.17 8.93
N ARG A 163 24.66 -0.22 9.45
CA ARG A 163 24.13 0.87 10.30
C ARG A 163 23.59 2.09 9.53
N GLY A 164 23.60 2.05 8.19
CA GLY A 164 23.11 3.14 7.35
C GLY A 164 22.59 2.73 5.96
N ALA A 165 22.39 1.44 5.69
CA ALA A 165 21.73 1.01 4.46
C ALA A 165 20.22 1.23 4.64
N GLU A 166 19.63 2.17 3.89
CA GLU A 166 18.19 2.36 3.89
C GLU A 166 17.51 1.09 3.35
N VAL A 167 16.71 0.43 4.21
CA VAL A 167 15.97 -0.77 3.85
C VAL A 167 14.56 -0.37 3.43
N LEU A 168 14.01 -1.07 2.43
CA LEU A 168 12.62 -0.93 2.06
C LEU A 168 11.71 -1.25 3.27
N GLU A 169 10.86 -0.30 3.65
CA GLU A 169 9.91 -0.48 4.75
C GLU A 169 8.61 -1.09 4.22
N PHE A 170 8.09 -2.12 4.89
CA PHE A 170 6.80 -2.71 4.51
C PHE A 170 5.64 -1.71 4.64
N GLY A 171 5.67 -0.87 5.68
CA GLY A 171 4.68 0.20 5.87
C GLY A 171 4.62 1.16 4.69
N TYR A 172 5.79 1.50 4.10
CA TYR A 172 5.83 2.33 2.90
C TYR A 172 5.19 1.63 1.68
N CYS A 173 5.46 0.33 1.50
CA CYS A 173 4.84 -0.45 0.42
C CYS A 173 3.32 -0.47 0.55
N PHE A 174 2.82 -0.56 1.78
CA PHE A 174 1.39 -0.48 2.08
C PHE A 174 0.83 0.91 1.76
N ASP A 175 1.51 1.99 2.16
CA ASP A 175 1.07 3.35 1.83
C ASP A 175 1.00 3.59 0.32
N VAL A 176 2.00 3.10 -0.44
CA VAL A 176 2.00 3.19 -1.91
C VAL A 176 0.84 2.39 -2.50
N SER A 177 0.57 1.19 -2.01
CA SER A 177 -0.53 0.35 -2.50
C SER A 177 -1.90 1.01 -2.29
N ILE A 178 -2.12 1.64 -1.13
CA ILE A 178 -3.35 2.36 -0.81
C ILE A 178 -3.50 3.61 -1.70
N ARG A 179 -2.43 4.39 -1.89
CA ARG A 179 -2.45 5.57 -2.77
C ARG A 179 -2.67 5.16 -4.23
N ALA A 180 -2.09 4.04 -4.67
CA ALA A 180 -2.27 3.51 -6.02
C ALA A 180 -3.68 2.96 -6.26
N PHE A 181 -4.38 2.50 -5.23
CA PHE A 181 -5.79 2.08 -5.32
C PHE A 181 -6.74 3.25 -5.60
N PHE A 182 -6.39 4.47 -5.18
CA PHE A 182 -7.31 5.62 -5.24
C PHE A 182 -7.73 6.04 -6.65
N PRO A 183 -6.85 6.20 -7.66
CA PRO A 183 -7.31 6.55 -9.00
C PRO A 183 -8.17 5.46 -9.68
N PRO A 184 -7.82 4.16 -9.64
CA PRO A 184 -8.71 3.09 -10.08
C PRO A 184 -10.06 3.08 -9.36
N TYR A 185 -10.08 3.40 -8.06
CA TYR A 185 -11.34 3.56 -7.33
C TYR A 185 -12.21 4.67 -7.96
N VAL A 186 -11.66 5.85 -8.21
CA VAL A 186 -12.41 6.94 -8.85
C VAL A 186 -12.90 6.54 -10.24
N LEU A 187 -12.05 5.94 -11.06
CA LEU A 187 -12.40 5.56 -12.43
C LEU A 187 -13.42 4.41 -12.48
N LEU A 188 -13.19 3.34 -11.73
CA LEU A 188 -13.95 2.08 -11.86
C LEU A 188 -15.12 1.94 -10.88
N TYR A 189 -15.15 2.69 -9.78
CA TYR A 189 -16.25 2.65 -8.81
C TYR A 189 -17.17 3.87 -8.91
N ILE A 190 -16.64 5.05 -9.25
CA ILE A 190 -17.43 6.28 -9.33
C ILE A 190 -17.77 6.61 -10.79
N ILE A 191 -16.76 6.84 -11.64
CA ILE A 191 -17.01 7.25 -13.03
C ILE A 191 -17.71 6.12 -13.79
N GLN A 192 -17.26 4.88 -13.64
CA GLN A 192 -17.94 3.73 -14.23
C GLN A 192 -19.40 3.66 -13.82
N TYR A 193 -19.72 3.84 -12.52
CA TYR A 193 -21.10 3.83 -12.02
C TYR A 193 -21.97 4.85 -12.74
N ILE A 194 -21.48 6.09 -12.89
CA ILE A 194 -22.18 7.17 -13.60
C ILE A 194 -22.35 6.82 -15.09
N LEU A 195 -21.34 6.20 -15.71
CA LEU A 195 -21.34 5.84 -17.12
C LEU A 195 -22.03 4.49 -17.42
N MET A 196 -22.46 3.72 -16.41
CA MET A 196 -23.08 2.40 -16.59
C MET A 196 -24.22 2.38 -17.63
N PRO A 197 -25.13 3.38 -17.71
CA PRO A 197 -26.18 3.39 -18.73
C PRO A 197 -25.62 3.38 -20.16
N VAL A 198 -24.46 3.98 -20.38
CA VAL A 198 -23.80 4.04 -21.69
C VAL A 198 -22.88 2.83 -21.91
N LEU A 199 -22.21 2.36 -20.86
CA LEU A 199 -21.20 1.29 -20.92
C LEU A 199 -21.77 -0.13 -20.94
N ASN A 200 -23.06 -0.31 -20.63
CA ASN A 200 -23.70 -1.62 -20.58
C ASN A 200 -24.42 -2.01 -21.89
N HIS A 201 -24.35 -1.17 -22.92
CA HIS A 201 -24.96 -1.46 -24.22
C HIS A 201 -24.10 -2.46 -25.02
N GLN A 202 -24.73 -3.35 -25.79
CA GLN A 202 -24.06 -4.36 -26.61
C GLN A 202 -23.54 -3.79 -27.95
N ASN A 203 -22.88 -2.62 -27.89
CA ASN A 203 -22.39 -1.91 -29.06
C ASN A 203 -20.86 -1.80 -29.00
N HIS A 204 -20.19 -1.84 -30.15
CA HIS A 204 -18.73 -1.73 -30.23
C HIS A 204 -18.17 -0.45 -29.58
N ALA A 205 -18.89 0.68 -29.74
CA ALA A 205 -18.50 1.95 -29.10
C ALA A 205 -18.54 1.85 -27.56
N SER A 206 -19.59 1.21 -27.02
CA SER A 206 -19.74 1.00 -25.58
C SER A 206 -18.60 0.13 -25.03
N THR A 207 -18.28 -0.97 -25.73
CA THR A 207 -17.12 -1.82 -25.42
C THR A 207 -15.80 -1.05 -25.46
N PHE A 208 -15.59 -0.21 -26.48
CA PHE A 208 -14.38 0.60 -26.62
C PHE A 208 -14.20 1.56 -25.44
N PHE A 209 -15.23 2.34 -25.10
CA PHE A 209 -15.18 3.28 -23.99
C PHE A 209 -15.07 2.59 -22.63
N ALA A 210 -15.76 1.46 -22.45
CA ALA A 210 -15.62 0.62 -21.27
C ALA A 210 -14.18 0.15 -21.10
N ASN A 211 -13.60 -0.44 -22.14
CA ASN A 211 -12.23 -0.93 -22.09
C ASN A 211 -11.23 0.22 -21.89
N LEU A 212 -11.46 1.39 -22.51
CA LEU A 212 -10.62 2.58 -22.32
C LEU A 212 -10.60 3.05 -20.87
N LEU A 213 -11.72 2.95 -20.15
CA LEU A 213 -11.79 3.27 -18.72
C LEU A 213 -10.92 2.32 -17.88
N TYR A 214 -10.94 1.01 -18.17
CA TYR A 214 -10.08 0.02 -17.54
C TYR A 214 -8.60 0.22 -17.89
N LEU A 215 -8.28 0.57 -19.14
CA LEU A 215 -6.93 0.95 -19.54
C LEU A 215 -6.46 2.15 -18.72
N GLY A 216 -7.26 3.22 -18.66
CA GLY A 216 -6.96 4.41 -17.87
C GLY A 216 -6.68 4.08 -16.41
N ALA A 217 -7.51 3.23 -15.79
CA ALA A 217 -7.31 2.78 -14.41
C ALA A 217 -6.00 1.99 -14.23
N GLY A 218 -5.71 1.04 -15.11
CA GLY A 218 -4.49 0.23 -15.06
C GLY A 218 -3.21 1.05 -15.28
N LEU A 219 -3.23 1.97 -16.25
CA LEU A 219 -2.13 2.89 -16.50
C LEU A 219 -1.90 3.80 -15.30
N TYR A 220 -2.97 4.35 -14.70
CA TYR A 220 -2.83 5.27 -13.59
C TYR A 220 -2.32 4.56 -12.32
N TRP A 221 -2.85 3.37 -12.03
CA TRP A 221 -2.35 2.51 -10.95
C TRP A 221 -0.84 2.24 -11.08
N SER A 222 -0.39 1.90 -12.30
CA SER A 222 1.02 1.63 -12.59
C SER A 222 1.87 2.89 -12.43
N LEU A 223 1.38 4.04 -12.87
CA LEU A 223 2.05 5.33 -12.74
C LEU A 223 2.22 5.77 -11.27
N ILE A 224 1.19 5.63 -10.44
CA ILE A 224 1.27 5.95 -9.01
C ILE A 224 2.25 5.00 -8.30
N THR A 225 2.20 3.70 -8.64
CA THR A 225 3.13 2.70 -8.13
C THR A 225 4.58 3.06 -8.48
N PHE A 226 4.85 3.37 -9.75
CA PHE A 226 6.16 3.83 -10.21
C PHE A 226 6.61 5.09 -9.47
N LEU A 227 5.78 6.12 -9.39
CA LEU A 227 6.14 7.38 -8.72
C LEU A 227 6.43 7.19 -7.23
N GLY A 228 5.72 6.27 -6.56
CA GLY A 228 6.00 5.87 -5.17
C GLY A 228 7.40 5.34 -5.02
N TYR A 229 7.70 4.22 -5.67
CA TYR A 229 9.02 3.61 -5.53
C TYR A 229 10.15 4.45 -6.14
N ASN A 230 9.88 5.30 -7.12
CA ASN A 230 10.87 6.21 -7.68
C ASN A 230 11.27 7.35 -6.72
N ALA A 231 10.50 7.63 -5.67
CA ALA A 231 10.91 8.55 -4.63
C ALA A 231 12.05 7.99 -3.76
N LEU A 232 12.26 6.66 -3.77
CA LEU A 232 13.29 6.00 -2.98
C LEU A 232 14.62 5.99 -3.74
N HIS A 233 15.55 6.83 -3.32
CA HIS A 233 16.84 7.01 -3.99
C HIS A 233 17.74 5.77 -4.00
N PHE A 234 17.52 4.83 -3.08
CA PHE A 234 18.29 3.58 -2.99
C PHE A 234 17.77 2.48 -3.94
N LEU A 235 16.63 2.67 -4.59
CA LEU A 235 16.12 1.75 -5.60
C LEU A 235 16.68 2.12 -6.97
N HIS A 236 17.23 1.12 -7.66
CA HIS A 236 17.76 1.29 -9.02
C HIS A 236 16.81 0.68 -10.05
N HIS A 237 16.82 1.19 -11.28
CA HIS A 237 16.01 0.66 -12.40
C HIS A 237 14.49 0.61 -12.11
N THR A 238 13.97 1.60 -11.39
CA THR A 238 12.53 1.75 -11.08
C THR A 238 11.65 1.80 -12.33
N GLN A 239 12.22 2.12 -13.49
CA GLN A 239 11.56 2.07 -14.81
C GLN A 239 10.87 0.72 -15.09
N LEU A 240 11.36 -0.38 -14.52
CA LEU A 240 10.73 -1.70 -14.66
C LEU A 240 9.31 -1.75 -14.06
N LEU A 241 8.98 -0.88 -13.11
CA LEU A 241 7.64 -0.78 -12.53
C LEU A 241 6.61 -0.17 -13.49
N LEU A 242 7.05 0.38 -14.62
CA LEU A 242 6.17 0.81 -15.71
C LEU A 242 5.77 -0.35 -16.63
N SER A 243 6.41 -1.52 -16.53
CA SER A 243 6.12 -2.67 -17.40
C SER A 243 4.66 -3.14 -17.37
N PRO A 244 3.90 -3.08 -16.25
CA PRO A 244 2.49 -3.42 -16.25
C PRO A 244 1.65 -2.50 -17.16
N MET A 245 2.11 -1.29 -17.46
CA MET A 245 1.40 -0.39 -18.39
C MET A 245 1.28 -1.01 -19.77
N LEU A 246 2.33 -1.69 -20.26
CA LEU A 246 2.31 -2.38 -21.53
C LEU A 246 1.30 -3.54 -21.50
N ALA A 247 1.27 -4.30 -20.39
CA ALA A 247 0.29 -5.37 -20.22
C ALA A 247 -1.15 -4.83 -20.28
N TRP A 248 -1.44 -3.70 -19.63
CA TRP A 248 -2.75 -3.06 -19.71
C TRP A 248 -3.12 -2.60 -21.13
N ILE A 249 -2.18 -2.06 -21.89
CA ILE A 249 -2.38 -1.70 -23.31
C ILE A 249 -2.71 -2.93 -24.15
N VAL A 250 -1.98 -4.03 -23.94
CA VAL A 250 -2.23 -5.30 -24.65
C VAL A 250 -3.62 -5.86 -24.28
N ILE A 251 -3.97 -5.90 -22.99
CA ILE A 251 -5.29 -6.34 -22.53
C ILE A 251 -6.39 -5.49 -23.18
N TRP A 252 -6.24 -4.17 -23.15
CA TRP A 252 -7.19 -3.25 -23.79
C TRP A 252 -7.35 -3.52 -25.28
N LEU A 253 -6.25 -3.68 -26.01
CA LEU A 253 -6.26 -3.94 -27.45
C LEU A 253 -6.96 -5.26 -27.77
N VAL A 254 -6.58 -6.34 -27.08
CA VAL A 254 -7.14 -7.68 -27.28
C VAL A 254 -8.63 -7.70 -26.94
N CYS A 255 -9.04 -7.16 -25.78
CA CYS A 255 -10.45 -7.12 -25.40
C CYS A 255 -11.28 -6.27 -26.36
N THR A 256 -10.72 -5.18 -26.90
CA THR A 256 -11.42 -4.33 -27.85
C THR A 256 -11.60 -5.01 -29.22
N ILE A 257 -10.57 -5.69 -29.73
CA ILE A 257 -10.65 -6.45 -31.00
C ILE A 257 -11.65 -7.61 -30.89
N LEU A 258 -11.62 -8.33 -29.77
CA LEU A 258 -12.52 -9.46 -29.51
C LEU A 258 -13.93 -9.01 -29.07
N ASN A 259 -14.19 -7.71 -29.00
CA ASN A 259 -15.44 -7.12 -28.51
C ASN A 259 -15.86 -7.62 -27.11
N ILE A 260 -14.88 -7.90 -26.25
CA ILE A 260 -15.09 -8.26 -24.85
C ILE A 260 -15.16 -6.98 -24.02
N ASN A 261 -16.32 -6.73 -23.40
CA ASN A 261 -16.55 -5.57 -22.54
C ASN A 261 -16.06 -5.86 -21.10
N LEU A 262 -14.96 -5.23 -20.69
CA LEU A 262 -14.35 -5.41 -19.36
C LEU A 262 -15.27 -5.00 -18.20
N THR A 263 -16.20 -4.07 -18.41
CA THR A 263 -17.19 -3.66 -17.38
C THR A 263 -18.06 -4.84 -16.94
N THR A 264 -18.39 -5.78 -17.84
CA THR A 264 -19.18 -6.96 -17.49
C THR A 264 -18.43 -7.86 -16.49
N TRP A 265 -17.12 -8.01 -16.68
CA TRP A 265 -16.27 -8.79 -15.78
C TRP A 265 -16.01 -8.06 -14.47
N GLY A 266 -15.71 -6.77 -14.53
CA GLY A 266 -15.44 -6.00 -13.32
C GLY A 266 -16.69 -5.76 -12.47
N THR A 267 -17.88 -5.62 -13.06
CA THR A 267 -19.13 -5.59 -12.26
C THR A 267 -19.42 -6.94 -11.61
N ARG A 268 -19.16 -8.06 -12.28
CA ARG A 268 -19.22 -9.39 -11.63
C ARG A 268 -18.26 -9.49 -10.46
N TRP A 269 -17.04 -8.98 -10.60
CA TRP A 269 -16.06 -8.90 -9.51
C TRP A 269 -16.55 -8.01 -8.37
N LEU A 270 -17.12 -6.83 -8.66
CA LEU A 270 -17.67 -5.92 -7.66
C LEU A 270 -18.71 -6.59 -6.75
N PHE A 271 -19.53 -7.47 -7.31
CA PHE A 271 -20.60 -8.18 -6.61
C PHE A 271 -20.25 -9.63 -6.25
N LEU A 272 -18.97 -10.01 -6.26
CA LEU A 272 -18.55 -11.39 -6.01
C LEU A 272 -19.06 -11.88 -4.66
N GLY A 273 -19.87 -12.96 -4.69
CA GLY A 273 -20.48 -13.52 -3.49
C GLY A 273 -21.61 -12.69 -2.88
N VAL A 274 -21.98 -11.53 -3.44
CA VAL A 274 -23.10 -10.71 -2.94
C VAL A 274 -24.43 -11.10 -3.58
N LYS A 275 -24.40 -11.56 -4.84
CA LYS A 275 -25.58 -12.14 -5.52
C LYS A 275 -25.76 -13.60 -5.08
N GLY A 276 -26.62 -13.80 -4.09
CA GLY A 276 -27.18 -15.08 -3.67
C GLY A 276 -28.67 -14.91 -3.48
#